data_AF-A0A1L7CKA7-F1
#
_entry.id   AF-A0A1L7CKA7-F1
#
_cell.length_a   1.000
_cell.length_b   1.000
_cell.length_c   1.000
_cell.angle_alpha   90.00
_cell.angle_beta   90.00
_cell.angle_gamma   90.00
#
_symmetry.space_group_name_H-M   'P 1'
#
loop_
_entity.id
_entity.type
_entity.pdbx_description
1 polymer ?
#
loop_
_entity_poly.entity_id
_entity_poly.type
_entity_poly.pdbx_seq_one_letter_code
_entity_poly.pdbx_strand_id
1 'polypeptide(L)'
;MQAIFRVFEVLFFSFMALFMLGGVAIIATQFFGVVSLNGSIVLGVENWLAPVTFACATACAVCAFVLNYRPKPQSQEHHYSTED
;
A
#
# COMPACT_ATOMS: atom_id res chain seq x y z
N MET A 1 -20.25 -2.22 -12.28
CA MET A 1 -18.86 -1.71 -12.17
C MET A 1 -18.48 -1.21 -10.77
N GLN A 2 -19.39 -0.59 -10.00
CA GLN A 2 -19.09 0.02 -8.70
C GLN A 2 -18.65 -0.97 -7.58
N ALA A 3 -19.09 -2.23 -7.65
CA ALA A 3 -18.73 -3.26 -6.67
C ALA A 3 -17.27 -3.72 -6.76
N ILE A 4 -16.75 -3.90 -7.98
CA ILE A 4 -15.34 -4.27 -8.24
C ILE A 4 -14.39 -3.23 -7.66
N PHE A 5 -14.72 -1.96 -7.85
CA PHE A 5 -13.95 -0.86 -7.31
C PHE A 5 -13.89 -0.86 -5.78
N ARG A 6 -15.00 -1.21 -5.10
CA ARG A 6 -15.02 -1.37 -3.64
C ARG A 6 -14.17 -2.54 -3.17
N VAL A 7 -14.16 -3.64 -3.92
CA VAL A 7 -13.32 -4.81 -3.61
C VAL A 7 -11.83 -4.45 -3.69
N PHE A 8 -11.41 -3.74 -4.74
CA PHE A 8 -10.02 -3.28 -4.86
C PHE A 8 -9.61 -2.28 -3.78
N GLU A 9 -10.54 -1.43 -3.32
CA GLU A 9 -10.30 -0.48 -2.23
C GLU A 9 -10.12 -1.18 -0.88
N VAL A 10 -10.96 -2.18 -0.58
CA VAL A 10 -10.80 -3.02 0.63
C VAL A 10 -9.53 -3.85 0.58
N LEU A 11 -9.23 -4.48 -0.57
CA LEU A 11 -7.97 -5.19 -0.77
C LEU A 11 -6.78 -4.24 -0.55
N PHE A 12 -6.78 -3.07 -1.18
CA PHE A 12 -5.74 -2.06 -1.02
C PHE A 12 -5.52 -1.71 0.44
N PHE A 13 -6.57 -1.37 1.18
CA PHE A 13 -6.45 -1.00 2.59
C PHE A 13 -5.93 -2.16 3.46
N SER A 14 -6.38 -3.39 3.17
CA SER A 14 -5.90 -4.58 3.87
C SER A 14 -4.41 -4.86 3.62
N PHE A 15 -3.96 -4.77 2.36
CA PHE A 15 -2.55 -4.94 2.00
C PHE A 15 -1.69 -3.81 2.54
N MET A 16 -2.19 -2.57 2.51
CA MET A 16 -1.52 -1.42 3.10
C MET A 16 -1.30 -1.62 4.60
N ALA A 17 -2.32 -2.03 5.34
CA ALA A 17 -2.21 -2.30 6.78
C ALA A 17 -1.21 -3.43 7.06
N LEU A 18 -1.29 -4.54 6.31
CA LEU A 18 -0.36 -5.67 6.45
C LEU A 18 1.08 -5.30 6.13
N PHE A 19 1.32 -4.55 5.06
CA PHE A 19 2.66 -4.07 4.69
C PHE A 19 3.19 -3.12 5.76
N MET A 20 2.37 -2.22 6.29
CA MET A 20 2.80 -1.27 7.32
C MET A 20 3.19 -1.99 8.61
N LEU A 21 2.37 -2.96 9.04
CA LEU A 21 2.70 -3.86 10.16
C LEU A 21 3.97 -4.67 9.89
N GLY A 22 4.11 -5.22 8.69
CA GLY A 22 5.30 -5.96 8.27
C GLY A 22 6.56 -5.10 8.28
N GLY A 23 6.50 -3.88 7.78
CA GLY A 23 7.60 -2.92 7.80
C GLY A 23 8.02 -2.55 9.22
N VAL A 24 7.06 -2.27 10.10
CA VAL A 24 7.33 -2.00 11.53
C VAL A 24 7.97 -3.23 12.21
N ALA A 25 7.48 -4.43 11.93
CA ALA A 25 8.03 -5.67 12.48
C ALA A 25 9.48 -5.92 12.01
N ILE A 26 9.80 -5.62 10.74
CA ILE A 26 11.17 -5.69 10.22
C ILE A 26 12.06 -4.70 10.94
N ILE A 27 11.66 -3.43 11.04
CA ILE A 27 12.45 -2.39 11.71
C ILE A 27 12.68 -2.75 13.18
N ALA A 28 11.65 -3.23 13.89
CA ALA A 28 11.76 -3.67 15.27
C ALA A 28 12.72 -4.86 15.43
N THR A 29 12.67 -5.83 14.51
CA THR A 29 13.55 -7.01 14.55
C THR A 29 14.99 -6.64 14.19
N GLN A 30 15.19 -5.77 13.20
CA GLN A 30 16.51 -5.23 12.85
C GLN A 30 17.10 -4.47 14.03
N PHE A 31 16.32 -3.60 14.67
CA PHE A 31 16.74 -2.85 15.85
C PHE A 31 17.13 -3.79 17.01
N PHE A 32 16.30 -4.79 17.31
CA PHE A 32 16.58 -5.76 18.37
C PHE A 32 17.81 -6.64 18.09
N GLY A 33 17.99 -7.06 16.84
CA GLY A 33 19.13 -7.88 16.43
C GLY A 33 20.46 -7.12 16.47
N VAL A 34 20.45 -5.83 16.13
CA VAL A 34 21.61 -4.93 16.30
C VAL A 34 21.95 -4.78 17.78
N VAL A 35 20.95 -4.54 18.64
CA VAL A 35 21.16 -4.42 20.09
C VAL A 35 21.68 -5.73 20.73
N SER A 36 21.22 -6.88 20.25
CA SER A 36 21.67 -8.20 20.73
C SER A 36 23.01 -8.68 20.15
N LEU A 37 23.69 -7.89 19.29
CA LEU A 37 24.89 -8.29 18.55
C LEU A 37 24.75 -9.63 17.80
N ASN A 38 23.51 -10.02 17.46
CA ASN A 38 23.19 -11.31 16.84
C ASN A 38 22.72 -11.08 15.40
N GLY A 39 23.69 -11.02 14.48
CA GLY A 39 23.44 -10.79 13.06
C GLY A 39 22.60 -11.88 12.38
N SER A 40 22.58 -13.10 12.92
CA SER A 40 21.81 -14.22 12.34
C SER A 40 20.29 -14.03 12.41
N ILE A 41 19.79 -13.33 13.44
CA ILE A 41 18.35 -13.06 13.59
C ILE A 41 17.91 -11.97 12.60
N VAL A 42 18.76 -10.97 12.39
CA VAL A 42 18.56 -9.91 11.40
C VAL A 42 18.53 -10.50 9.98
N LEU A 43 19.54 -11.29 9.63
CA LEU A 43 19.68 -11.88 8.29
C LEU A 43 18.57 -12.88 7.93
N GLY A 44 18.03 -13.59 8.93
CA GLY A 44 16.93 -14.54 8.73
C GLY A 44 15.59 -13.87 8.43
N VAL A 45 15.25 -12.82 9.18
CA VAL A 45 14.02 -12.04 8.95
C VAL A 45 14.13 -11.21 7.69
N GLU A 46 15.29 -10.66 7.38
CA GLU A 46 15.49 -9.85 6.17
C GLU A 46 15.38 -10.71 4.89
N ASN A 47 15.92 -11.93 4.87
CA ASN A 47 15.85 -12.80 3.69
C ASN A 47 14.43 -13.26 3.31
N TRP A 48 13.52 -13.35 4.27
CA TRP A 48 12.17 -13.89 4.04
C TRP A 48 11.08 -12.83 4.12
N LEU A 49 11.19 -11.90 5.07
CA LEU A 49 10.14 -10.93 5.35
C LEU A 49 10.29 -9.66 4.48
N ALA A 50 11.51 -9.26 4.13
CA ALA A 50 11.75 -8.10 3.26
C ALA A 50 11.21 -8.28 1.82
N PRO A 51 11.49 -9.38 1.09
CA PRO A 51 10.96 -9.53 -0.27
C PRO A 51 9.44 -9.63 -0.30
N VAL A 52 8.82 -10.25 0.71
CA VAL A 52 7.36 -10.37 0.82
C VAL A 52 6.70 -9.02 1.12
N THR A 53 7.28 -8.24 2.05
CA THR A 53 6.76 -6.89 2.37
C THR A 53 6.91 -5.93 1.20
N PHE A 54 8.03 -5.98 0.46
CA PHE A 54 8.21 -5.18 -0.76
C PHE A 54 7.28 -5.60 -1.90
N ALA A 55 7.04 -6.91 -2.09
CA ALA A 55 6.08 -7.40 -3.08
C ALA A 55 4.65 -6.97 -2.74
N CYS A 56 4.26 -7.03 -1.46
CA CYS A 56 2.97 -6.50 -1.00
C CYS A 56 2.85 -4.99 -1.22
N ALA A 57 3.89 -4.21 -0.94
CA ALA A 57 3.89 -2.76 -1.12
C ALA A 57 3.75 -2.36 -2.60
N THR A 58 4.45 -3.07 -3.49
CA THR A 58 4.36 -2.84 -4.95
C THR A 58 2.99 -3.23 -5.49
N ALA A 59 2.43 -4.37 -5.08
CA ALA A 59 1.06 -4.76 -5.45
C ALA A 59 0.02 -3.75 -4.95
N CYS A 60 0.18 -3.27 -3.71
CA CYS A 60 -0.65 -2.22 -3.13
C CYS A 60 -0.61 -0.92 -3.96
N ALA A 61 0.58 -0.45 -4.33
CA ALA A 61 0.75 0.75 -5.14
C ALA A 61 0.13 0.60 -6.54
N VAL A 62 0.26 -0.57 -7.17
CA VAL A 62 -0.37 -0.86 -8.47
C VAL A 62 -1.90 -0.82 -8.36
N CYS A 63 -2.48 -1.42 -7.31
CA CYS A 63 -3.92 -1.34 -7.06
C CYS A 63 -4.41 0.10 -6.89
N ALA A 64 -3.68 0.94 -6.14
CA ALA A 64 -4.00 2.36 -6.00
C ALA A 64 -3.94 3.10 -7.34
N PHE A 65 -2.95 2.79 -8.16
CA PHE A 65 -2.79 3.39 -9.49
C PHE A 65 -3.97 3.04 -10.41
N VAL A 66 -4.38 1.78 -10.41
CA VAL A 66 -5.56 1.30 -11.16
C VAL A 66 -6.85 1.96 -10.65
N LEU A 67 -7.00 2.13 -9.33
CA LEU A 67 -8.13 2.87 -8.75
C LEU A 67 -8.14 4.35 -9.15
N ASN A 68 -6.96 4.96 -9.32
CA ASN A 68 -6.81 6.36 -9.77
C ASN A 68 -7.11 6.54 -11.26
N TYR A 69 -6.94 5.49 -12.08
CA TYR A 69 -7.31 5.49 -13.49
C TYR A 69 -8.83 5.54 -13.73
N ARG A 70 -9.66 5.56 -12.66
CA ARG A 70 -11.09 5.83 -12.81
C ARG A 70 -11.27 7.16 -13.54
N PRO A 71 -11.97 7.20 -14.69
CA PRO A 71 -12.29 8.45 -15.36
C PRO A 71 -13.05 9.31 -14.36
N LYS A 72 -12.44 10.44 -13.95
CA LYS A 72 -13.16 11.48 -13.20
C LYS A 72 -14.36 11.86 -14.07
N PRO A 73 -15.60 11.78 -13.55
CA PRO A 73 -16.74 12.27 -14.31
C PRO A 73 -16.49 13.74 -14.63
N GLN A 74 -16.43 14.08 -15.92
CA GLN A 74 -16.49 15.46 -16.44
C GLN A 74 -17.88 16.06 -16.18
N SER A 75 -18.29 16.15 -14.93
CA SER A 75 -19.48 16.92 -14.53
C SER A 75 -19.05 18.25 -13.90
N GLN A 76 -17.96 18.81 -14.39
CA GLN A 76 -17.52 20.21 -14.22
C GLN A 76 -17.52 20.91 -15.58
N GLU A 77 -18.52 20.62 -16.41
CA GLU A 77 -18.84 21.40 -17.60
C GLU A 77 -20.28 21.91 -17.45
N HIS A 78 -20.42 23.24 -17.48
CA HIS A 78 -21.67 23.99 -17.61
C HIS A 78 -22.63 24.06 -16.40
N HIS A 79 -22.29 24.90 -15.41
CA HIS A 79 -23.34 25.73 -14.77
C HIS A 79 -23.14 27.20 -15.15
N TYR A 80 -24.00 27.59 -16.08
CA TYR A 80 -24.34 28.89 -16.65
C TYR A 80 -24.26 30.09 -15.69
N SER A 81 -23.71 31.19 -16.17
CA SER A 81 -24.14 32.56 -15.88
C SER A 81 -23.78 33.45 -17.07
N THR A 82 -24.49 33.24 -18.17
CA THR A 82 -24.89 34.36 -19.03
C THR A 82 -26.24 34.76 -18.49
N GLU A 83 -26.29 35.76 -17.62
CA GLU A 83 -27.53 36.51 -17.39
C GLU A 83 -27.26 37.94 -17.82
N ASP A 84 -28.06 38.34 -18.82
CA ASP A 84 -28.23 39.67 -19.39
C ASP A 84 -28.47 40.77 -18.35
#